data_AF-A0AA51JRG8-F1
#
_entry.id   AF-A0AA51JRG8-F1
#
_cell.length_a   1.000
_cell.length_b   1.000
_cell.length_c   1.000
_cell.angle_alpha   90.00
_cell.angle_beta   90.00
_cell.angle_gamma   90.00
#
_symmetry.space_group_name_H-M   'P 1'
#
loop_
_entity.id
_entity.type
_entity.pdbx_description
1 polymer ?
#
loop_
_entity_poly.entity_id
_entity_poly.type
_entity_poly.pdbx_seq_one_letter_code
_entity_poly.pdbx_strand_id
1 'polypeptide(L)' 'TRLVRARMDQASRVVRVSSTMHRTFGMPQWQQLRDVLLAWRANVNHAHESMKSVAAAQVEYS' A
#
# COMPACT_ATOMS: atom_id res chain seq x y z
N THR A 1 -0.39 8.78 -23.22
CA THR A 1 -0.88 8.13 -21.97
C THR A 1 -0.81 6.62 -22.15
N ARG A 2 -0.15 5.88 -21.24
CA ARG A 2 -0.02 4.41 -21.32
C ARG A 2 -1.02 3.75 -20.37
N LEU A 3 -1.76 2.75 -20.85
CA LEU A 3 -2.81 2.06 -20.08
C LEU A 3 -2.26 1.21 -18.94
N VAL A 4 -1.03 0.70 -19.09
CA VAL A 4 -0.39 -0.17 -18.12
C VAL A 4 1.09 0.16 -18.08
N ARG A 5 1.67 0.18 -16.87
CA ARG A 5 3.11 0.14 -16.62
C ARG A 5 3.42 -1.20 -15.98
N ALA A 6 4.17 -2.04 -16.66
CA ALA A 6 4.50 -3.39 -16.19
C ALA A 6 5.89 -3.83 -16.66
N ARG A 7 6.45 -4.86 -16.01
CA ARG A 7 7.68 -5.56 -16.39
C ARG A 7 7.40 -7.05 -16.52
N MET A 8 7.96 -7.69 -17.55
CA MET A 8 7.87 -9.15 -17.74
C MET A 8 9.10 -9.81 -17.15
N ASP A 9 8.89 -10.77 -16.26
CA ASP A 9 9.89 -11.76 -15.87
C ASP A 9 9.63 -13.02 -16.70
N GLN A 10 10.46 -13.22 -17.72
CA GLN A 10 10.29 -14.31 -18.68
C GLN A 10 10.65 -15.67 -18.09
N ALA A 11 11.61 -15.72 -17.16
CA ALA A 11 12.07 -16.97 -16.55
C ALA A 11 10.97 -17.56 -15.65
N SER A 12 10.32 -16.71 -14.85
CA SER A 12 9.18 -17.12 -14.04
C SER A 12 7.85 -17.11 -14.80
N ARG A 13 7.84 -16.59 -16.04
CA ARG A 13 6.64 -16.39 -16.87
C ARG A 13 5.57 -15.51 -16.18
N VAL A 14 6.01 -14.52 -15.40
CA VAL A 14 5.13 -13.60 -14.65
C VAL A 14 5.26 -12.17 -15.18
N VAL A 15 4.12 -11.48 -15.31
CA VAL A 15 4.08 -10.04 -15.59
C VAL A 15 3.80 -9.29 -14.29
N ARG A 16 4.76 -8.46 -13.87
CA ARG A 16 4.60 -7.58 -12.71
C ARG A 16 4.05 -6.24 -13.16
N VAL A 17 2.83 -5.93 -12.74
CA VAL A 17 2.16 -4.67 -13.06
C VAL A 17 2.42 -3.65 -11.95
N SER A 18 2.98 -2.48 -12.32
CA SER A 18 3.26 -1.38 -11.39
C SER A 18 2.15 -0.33 -11.35
N SER A 19 1.50 -0.07 -12.49
CA SER A 19 0.31 0.79 -12.52
C SER A 19 -0.62 0.42 -13.66
N THR A 20 -1.91 0.61 -13.45
CA THR A 20 -2.97 0.41 -14.43
C THR A 20 -3.84 1.66 -14.50
N MET A 21 -4.25 2.03 -15.72
CA MET A 21 -5.23 3.09 -15.94
C MET A 21 -6.62 2.46 -16.02
N HIS A 22 -7.50 2.81 -15.08
CA HIS A 22 -8.90 2.37 -15.12
C HIS A 22 -9.66 3.20 -16.15
N ARG A 23 -10.13 2.55 -17.23
CA ARG A 23 -10.95 3.22 -18.27
C ARG A 23 -12.33 3.62 -17.75
N THR A 24 -12.86 2.86 -16.80
CA THR A 24 -14.08 3.17 -16.05
C THR A 24 -13.80 3.02 -14.56
N PHE A 25 -14.29 3.98 -13.77
CA PHE A 25 -14.09 4.02 -12.31
C PHE A 25 -15.46 4.14 -11.65
N GLY A 26 -16.10 3.00 -11.41
CA GLY A 26 -17.42 2.90 -10.82
C GLY A 26 -17.37 2.57 -9.32
N MET A 27 -18.54 2.22 -8.77
CA MET A 27 -18.71 1.91 -7.35
C MET A 27 -17.73 0.84 -6.81
N PRO A 28 -17.45 -0.27 -7.52
CA PRO A 28 -16.49 -1.26 -7.02
C PRO A 28 -15.07 -0.69 -6.88
N GLN A 29 -14.65 0.17 -7.80
CA GLN A 29 -13.34 0.82 -7.75
C GLN A 29 -13.27 1.84 -6.61
N TRP A 30 -14.35 2.57 -6.35
CA TRP A 30 -14.45 3.47 -5.19
C TRP A 30 -14.38 2.70 -3.87
N GLN A 31 -15.05 1.56 -3.76
CA GLN A 31 -15.00 0.73 -2.57
C GLN A 31 -13.59 0.17 -2.34
N GLN A 32 -12.96 -0.37 -3.38
CA GLN A 32 -11.57 -0.84 -3.30
C GLN A 32 -10.62 0.29 -2.90
N LEU A 33 -10.76 1.50 -3.46
CA LEU A 33 -9.94 2.64 -3.09
C LEU A 33 -10.13 3.01 -1.62
N ARG A 34 -11.39 3.07 -1.14
CA ARG A 34 -11.70 3.32 0.26
C ARG A 34 -11.03 2.29 1.18
N ASP A 35 -11.13 1.01 0.84
CA ASP A 35 -10.55 -0.08 1.64
C ASP A 35 -9.01 0.03 1.70
N VAL A 36 -8.37 0.33 0.57
CA VAL A 36 -6.91 0.58 0.52
C VAL A 36 -6.52 1.77 1.39
N LEU A 37 -7.27 2.87 1.35
CA LEU A 37 -6.99 4.07 2.16
C LEU A 37 -7.20 3.81 3.65
N LEU A 38 -8.22 3.05 4.03
CA LEU A 38 -8.46 2.66 5.42
C LEU A 38 -7.34 1.76 5.94
N ALA A 39 -6.92 0.75 5.18
CA ALA A 39 -5.80 -0.10 5.52
C ALA A 39 -4.49 0.70 5.65
N TRP A 40 -4.25 1.64 4.73
CA TRP A 40 -3.08 2.51 4.81
C TRP A 40 -3.08 3.36 6.08
N ARG A 41 -4.21 3.99 6.43
CA ARG A 41 -4.35 4.76 7.67
C ARG A 41 -4.08 3.89 8.90
N ALA A 42 -4.64 2.67 8.94
CA ALA A 42 -4.41 1.74 10.04
C ALA A 42 -2.93 1.37 10.17
N ASN A 43 -2.26 1.08 9.05
CA ASN A 43 -0.83 0.74 9.04
C ASN A 43 0.05 1.89 9.53
N VAL A 44 -0.24 3.13 9.12
CA VAL A 44 0.48 4.32 9.58
C VAL A 44 0.29 4.54 11.07
N ASN A 45 -0.95 4.42 11.57
CA ASN A 45 -1.23 4.55 13.00
C ASN A 45 -0.51 3.48 13.83
N HIS A 46 -0.55 2.23 13.38
CA HIS A 46 0.12 1.11 14.05
C HIS A 46 1.65 1.31 14.09
N ALA A 47 2.26 1.75 12.99
CA ALA A 47 3.68 2.07 12.96
C ALA A 47 4.02 3.22 13.91
N HIS A 48 3.19 4.26 13.97
CA HIS A 48 3.36 5.39 14.89
C HIS A 48 3.28 4.97 16.37
N GLU A 49 2.29 4.15 16.71
CA GLU A 49 2.13 3.60 18.08
C GLU A 49 3.31 2.71 18.46
N SER A 50 3.75 1.85 17.54
CA SER A 50 4.92 0.99 17.74
C SER A 50 6.19 1.83 18.00
N MET A 51 6.41 2.89 17.23
CA MET A 51 7.55 3.80 17.44
C MET A 51 7.48 4.52 18.79
N LYS A 52 6.30 4.97 19.21
CA LYS A 52 6.10 5.58 20.53
C LYS A 52 6.41 4.61 21.66
N SER A 53 5.96 3.36 21.55
CA SER A 53 6.24 2.32 22.54
C SER A 53 7.74 2.06 22.67
N VAL A 54 8.45 1.98 21.54
CA VAL A 54 9.92 1.79 21.54
C VAL A 54 10.63 3.00 22.16
N ALA A 55 10.23 4.22 21.81
CA ALA A 55 10.82 5.43 22.38
C ALA A 55 10.58 5.53 23.90
N ALA A 56 9.38 5.18 24.38
CA ALA A 56 9.06 5.15 25.80
C ALA A 56 9.93 4.12 26.55
N ALA A 57 10.10 2.92 25.98
CA ALA A 57 10.97 1.90 26.56
C ALA A 57 12.43 2.40 26.64
N GLN A 58 12.95 3.06 25.60
CA GLN A 58 14.32 3.60 25.62
C GLN A 58 14.54 4.64 26.73
N VAL A 59 13.54 5.46 27.04
CA VAL A 59 13.60 6.43 28.14
C VAL A 59 13.63 5.74 29.50
N GLU A 60 12.93 4.62 29.68
CA GLU A 60 12.90 3.88 30.95
C GLU A 60 14.23 3.15 31.27
N TYR A 61 15.01 2.81 30.23
CA TYR A 61 16.33 2.19 30.38
C TYR A 61 17.51 3.19 30.44
N SER A 62 17.25 4.49 30.26
CA SER A 62 18.27 5.57 30.29
C SER A 62 18.27 6.30 31.63
#